data_AF-A0A8T9C7Z1-F1
#
_entry.id   AF-A0A8T9C7Z1-F1
#
_cell.length_a   1.000
_cell.length_b   1.000
_cell.length_c   1.000
_cell.angle_alpha   90.00
_cell.angle_beta   90.00
_cell.angle_gamma   90.00
#
_symmetry.space_group_name_H-M   'P 1'
#
loop_
_entity.id
_entity.type
_entity.pdbx_description
1 polymer ?
#
loop_
_entity_poly.entity_id
_entity_poly.type
_entity_poly.pdbx_seq_one_letter_code
_entity_poly.pdbx_strand_id
1 'polypeptide(L)'
;MHSSCLFLTLAATAFAARPFLNEADTGIEDALDNIPAGTLPPLTSMVGLPDFGAARNYLPIKNYTYYRNGAAGEWSYRNNLEVFSRYRLRPRVLVDITNVEASLPSVFLPCITILSSNKWQNNNIWTTSGHNLSAPFFISPAARADYGHVDAEAGLAKGAYDGNIL
;
A
#
# COMPACT_ATOMS: atom_id res chain seq x y z
N MET A 1 -52.26 -10.30 -31.91
CA MET A 1 -50.79 -10.38 -32.03
C MET A 1 -50.14 -9.20 -31.29
N HIS A 2 -50.21 -9.13 -29.96
CA HIS A 2 -49.60 -8.04 -29.15
C HIS A 2 -49.32 -8.52 -27.72
N SER A 3 -48.51 -9.57 -27.52
CA SER A 3 -48.19 -10.02 -26.15
C SER A 3 -46.79 -10.63 -25.96
N SER A 4 -45.86 -10.39 -26.89
CA SER A 4 -44.56 -11.07 -26.88
C SER A 4 -43.35 -10.14 -26.67
N CYS A 5 -43.53 -8.81 -26.64
CA CYS A 5 -42.39 -7.87 -26.63
C CYS A 5 -41.95 -7.37 -25.23
N LEU A 6 -42.66 -7.71 -24.14
CA LEU A 6 -42.42 -7.10 -22.82
C LEU A 6 -41.51 -7.92 -21.88
N PHE A 7 -41.08 -9.12 -22.26
CA PHE A 7 -40.21 -9.95 -21.42
C PHE A 7 -38.71 -9.73 -21.62
N LEU A 8 -38.27 -8.95 -22.61
CA LEU A 8 -36.84 -8.78 -22.93
C LEU A 8 -36.14 -7.62 -22.21
N THR A 9 -36.88 -6.73 -21.54
CA THR A 9 -36.31 -5.53 -20.90
C THR A 9 -35.88 -5.73 -19.44
N LEU A 10 -36.16 -6.88 -18.84
CA LEU A 10 -35.83 -7.16 -17.43
C LEU A 10 -34.47 -7.85 -17.21
N ALA A 11 -33.74 -8.20 -18.27
CA ALA A 11 -32.60 -9.12 -18.20
C ALA A 11 -31.21 -8.45 -18.04
N ALA A 12 -31.11 -7.12 -17.89
CA ALA A 12 -29.81 -6.43 -17.97
C ALA A 12 -29.49 -5.45 -16.82
N THR A 13 -30.07 -5.63 -15.64
CA THR A 13 -29.54 -5.01 -14.41
C THR A 13 -28.68 -6.00 -13.63
N ALA A 14 -27.77 -6.68 -14.32
CA ALA A 14 -26.65 -7.31 -13.63
C ALA A 14 -25.79 -6.17 -13.06
N PHE A 15 -25.95 -5.89 -11.77
CA PHE A 15 -24.90 -5.21 -11.01
C PHE A 15 -23.63 -6.01 -11.26
N ALA A 16 -22.73 -5.49 -12.08
CA ALA A 16 -21.39 -6.03 -12.27
C ALA A 16 -20.60 -5.77 -10.97
N ALA A 17 -21.02 -6.44 -9.89
CA ALA A 17 -20.31 -6.50 -8.64
C ALA A 17 -19.05 -7.31 -8.91
N ARG A 18 -17.95 -6.60 -9.12
CA ARG A 18 -16.65 -7.19 -9.32
C ARG A 18 -16.30 -7.90 -8.01
N PRO A 19 -15.83 -9.16 -8.04
CA PRO A 19 -15.32 -9.79 -6.84
C PRO A 19 -14.17 -8.92 -6.32
N PHE A 20 -14.23 -8.60 -5.04
CA PHE A 20 -13.20 -7.78 -4.41
C PHE A 20 -11.91 -8.57 -4.32
N LEU A 21 -10.85 -7.98 -4.87
CA LEU A 21 -9.51 -8.52 -4.80
C LEU A 21 -8.75 -7.77 -3.68
N ASN A 22 -8.46 -8.48 -2.59
CA ASN A 22 -7.73 -7.90 -1.44
C ASN A 22 -6.28 -7.56 -1.80
N GLU A 23 -5.62 -8.44 -2.53
CA GLU A 23 -4.22 -8.32 -2.91
C GLU A 23 -4.05 -8.82 -4.35
N ALA A 24 -3.08 -8.25 -5.07
CA ALA A 24 -2.76 -8.74 -6.40
C ALA A 24 -2.17 -10.15 -6.28
N ASP A 25 -2.60 -11.05 -7.15
CA ASP A 25 -1.99 -12.36 -7.28
C ASP A 25 -0.59 -12.19 -7.89
N THR A 26 0.44 -12.33 -7.07
CA THR A 26 1.85 -12.25 -7.47
C THR A 26 2.39 -13.58 -7.99
N GLY A 27 1.59 -14.66 -7.94
CA GLY A 27 2.04 -16.02 -8.27
C GLY A 27 3.08 -16.57 -7.29
N ILE A 28 3.25 -15.92 -6.12
CA ILE A 28 4.33 -16.30 -5.20
C ILE A 28 4.07 -17.63 -4.50
N GLU A 29 2.81 -18.03 -4.36
CA GLU A 29 2.43 -19.36 -3.84
C GLU A 29 2.91 -20.50 -4.77
N ASP A 30 3.03 -20.23 -6.08
CA ASP A 30 3.59 -21.18 -7.05
C ASP A 30 5.14 -21.17 -7.03
N ALA A 31 5.74 -20.05 -6.64
CA ALA A 31 7.19 -19.87 -6.62
C ALA A 31 7.84 -20.32 -5.29
N LEU A 32 7.10 -20.27 -4.19
CA LEU A 32 7.50 -20.75 -2.88
C LEU A 32 6.92 -22.15 -2.66
N ASP A 33 7.77 -23.18 -2.70
CA ASP A 33 7.39 -24.56 -2.39
C ASP A 33 6.53 -24.64 -1.11
N ASN A 34 5.48 -25.48 -1.14
CA ASN A 34 4.46 -25.69 -0.08
C ASN A 34 4.97 -25.46 1.36
N ILE A 35 4.88 -24.22 1.82
CA ILE A 35 5.27 -23.80 3.16
C ILE A 35 4.27 -24.41 4.15
N PRO A 36 4.70 -25.19 5.15
CA PRO A 36 3.80 -25.73 6.15
C PRO A 36 3.17 -24.59 6.97
N ALA A 37 1.86 -24.70 7.24
CA ALA A 37 1.12 -23.72 8.03
C ALA A 37 1.82 -23.47 9.38
N GLY A 38 2.01 -22.20 9.74
CA GLY A 38 2.74 -21.79 10.94
C GLY A 38 4.24 -21.52 10.73
N THR A 39 4.76 -21.63 9.51
CA THR A 39 6.14 -21.22 9.19
C THR A 39 6.15 -20.02 8.23
N LEU A 40 7.15 -19.14 8.35
CA LEU A 40 7.33 -18.01 7.44
C LEU A 40 8.30 -18.36 6.31
N PRO A 41 8.07 -17.83 5.09
CA PRO A 41 9.08 -17.85 4.04
C PRO A 41 10.32 -17.02 4.45
N PRO A 42 11.49 -17.33 3.86
CA PRO A 42 12.68 -16.51 4.05
C PRO A 42 12.47 -15.09 3.53
N LEU A 43 12.99 -14.07 4.23
CA LEU A 43 12.79 -12.67 3.85
C LEU A 43 13.33 -12.34 2.45
N THR A 44 14.41 -13.01 2.03
CA THR A 44 15.05 -12.79 0.73
C THR A 44 14.22 -13.22 -0.47
N SER A 45 13.17 -14.03 -0.26
CA SER A 45 12.27 -14.45 -1.34
C SER A 45 11.05 -13.54 -1.50
N MET A 46 10.84 -12.57 -0.61
CA MET A 46 9.73 -11.61 -0.72
C MET A 46 10.08 -10.55 -1.76
N VAL A 47 9.22 -10.36 -2.77
CA VAL A 47 9.48 -9.44 -3.90
C VAL A 47 8.66 -8.16 -3.76
N GLY A 48 7.41 -8.28 -3.32
CA GLY A 48 6.46 -7.18 -3.22
C GLY A 48 5.75 -7.11 -1.88
N LEU A 49 5.04 -5.99 -1.68
CA LEU A 49 4.19 -5.80 -0.50
C LEU A 49 3.07 -6.86 -0.35
N PRO A 50 2.41 -7.34 -1.44
CA PRO A 50 1.39 -8.40 -1.32
C PRO A 50 1.90 -9.70 -0.69
N ASP A 51 3.19 -10.01 -0.85
CA ASP A 51 3.77 -11.28 -0.39
C ASP A 51 3.83 -11.38 1.14
N PHE A 52 3.85 -10.24 1.85
CA PHE A 52 3.71 -10.20 3.30
C PHE A 52 2.33 -10.68 3.79
N GLY A 53 1.37 -10.93 2.88
CA GLY A 53 0.15 -11.67 3.13
C GLY A 53 0.36 -13.08 3.70
N ALA A 54 1.58 -13.64 3.59
CA ALA A 54 2.01 -14.87 4.27
C ALA A 54 1.75 -14.86 5.79
N ALA A 55 1.60 -13.67 6.40
CA ALA A 55 1.18 -13.51 7.79
C ALA A 55 -0.15 -14.22 8.13
N ARG A 56 -1.04 -14.46 7.13
CA ARG A 56 -2.28 -15.25 7.30
C ARG A 56 -2.03 -16.66 7.81
N ASN A 57 -0.95 -17.28 7.33
CA ASN A 57 -0.64 -18.68 7.61
C ASN A 57 0.18 -18.82 8.91
N TYR A 58 0.81 -17.73 9.37
CA TYR A 58 1.63 -17.70 10.57
C TYR A 58 0.90 -17.20 11.82
N LEU A 59 0.13 -16.12 11.70
CA LEU A 59 -0.48 -15.47 12.86
C LEU A 59 -1.73 -16.22 13.32
N PRO A 60 -2.01 -16.24 14.65
CA PRO A 60 -3.30 -16.68 15.16
C PRO A 60 -4.44 -15.87 14.54
N ILE A 61 -5.57 -16.52 14.27
CA ILE A 61 -6.75 -15.91 13.62
C ILE A 61 -7.14 -14.59 14.29
N LYS A 62 -7.18 -14.55 15.63
CA LYS A 62 -7.51 -13.34 16.39
C LYS A 62 -6.59 -12.17 16.05
N ASN A 63 -5.27 -12.40 16.03
CA ASN A 63 -4.27 -11.38 15.77
C ASN A 63 -4.33 -10.91 14.32
N TYR A 64 -4.47 -11.83 13.38
CA TYR A 64 -4.60 -11.48 11.96
C TYR A 64 -5.87 -10.66 11.69
N THR A 65 -7.00 -11.05 12.27
CA THR A 65 -8.27 -10.34 12.07
C THR A 65 -8.26 -8.92 12.62
N TYR A 66 -7.42 -8.61 13.62
CA TYR A 66 -7.27 -7.26 14.16
C TYR A 66 -6.70 -6.28 13.13
N TYR A 67 -5.74 -6.70 12.32
CA TYR A 67 -5.13 -5.84 11.29
C TYR A 67 -5.90 -5.83 9.96
N ARG A 68 -6.54 -6.94 9.62
CA ARG A 68 -7.21 -7.13 8.33
C ARG A 68 -8.61 -6.54 8.26
N ASN A 69 -9.29 -6.34 9.40
CA ASN A 69 -10.68 -5.91 9.37
C ASN A 69 -10.84 -4.42 9.04
N GLY A 70 -11.99 -4.09 8.44
CA GLY A 70 -12.46 -2.71 8.28
C GLY A 70 -13.73 -2.44 9.10
N ALA A 71 -14.19 -1.20 9.10
CA ALA A 71 -15.45 -0.85 9.74
C ALA A 71 -16.65 -1.48 9.01
N ALA A 72 -17.53 -2.15 9.75
CA ALA A 72 -18.78 -2.77 9.25
C ALA A 72 -18.55 -3.60 7.96
N GLY A 73 -19.16 -3.22 6.85
CA GLY A 73 -19.02 -3.91 5.56
C GLY A 73 -17.71 -3.67 4.81
N GLU A 74 -16.72 -2.99 5.42
CA GLU A 74 -15.38 -2.71 4.86
C GLU A 74 -15.42 -1.88 3.56
N TRP A 75 -16.50 -1.16 3.26
CA TRP A 75 -16.69 -0.48 1.97
C TRP A 75 -15.58 0.54 1.68
N SER A 76 -15.25 1.40 2.66
CA SER A 76 -14.18 2.40 2.51
C SER A 76 -12.80 1.76 2.36
N TYR A 77 -12.54 0.67 3.08
CA TYR A 77 -11.29 -0.09 2.98
C TYR A 77 -11.09 -0.63 1.55
N ARG A 78 -12.12 -1.26 0.99
CA ARG A 78 -12.10 -1.80 -0.38
C ARG A 78 -11.92 -0.68 -1.42
N ASN A 79 -12.65 0.42 -1.26
CA ASN A 79 -12.56 1.56 -2.18
C ASN A 79 -11.14 2.19 -2.19
N ASN A 80 -10.43 2.22 -1.05
CA ASN A 80 -9.06 2.73 -0.98
C ASN A 80 -8.07 1.90 -1.81
N LEU A 81 -8.25 0.58 -1.90
CA LEU A 81 -7.40 -0.28 -2.73
C LEU A 81 -7.74 -0.12 -4.22
N GLU A 82 -9.03 -0.06 -4.56
CA GLU A 82 -9.48 0.02 -5.95
C GLU A 82 -9.22 1.38 -6.61
N VAL A 83 -9.09 2.46 -5.83
CA VAL A 83 -8.97 3.83 -6.36
C VAL A 83 -7.73 4.02 -7.24
N PHE A 84 -6.62 3.35 -6.94
CA PHE A 84 -5.36 3.51 -7.66
C PHE A 84 -5.47 3.12 -9.13
N SER A 85 -6.25 2.09 -9.44
CA SER A 85 -6.51 1.64 -10.82
C SER A 85 -7.30 2.65 -11.67
N ARG A 86 -7.99 3.61 -11.02
CA ARG A 86 -8.78 4.66 -11.69
C ARG A 86 -7.87 5.73 -12.30
N TYR A 87 -6.67 5.91 -11.75
CA TYR A 87 -5.68 6.85 -12.24
C TYR A 87 -4.63 6.12 -13.05
N ARG A 88 -4.38 6.59 -14.27
CA ARG A 88 -3.31 6.06 -15.14
C ARG A 88 -2.15 7.02 -15.16
N LEU A 89 -0.94 6.50 -14.92
CA LEU A 89 0.28 7.26 -15.13
C LEU A 89 0.51 7.43 -16.64
N ARG A 90 0.89 8.64 -17.06
CA ARG A 90 1.29 8.93 -18.44
C ARG A 90 2.82 8.88 -18.51
N PRO A 91 3.43 7.79 -19.00
CA PRO A 91 4.88 7.73 -19.11
C PRO A 91 5.37 8.81 -20.07
N ARG A 92 6.41 9.55 -19.67
CA ARG A 92 7.11 10.50 -20.53
C ARG A 92 8.36 9.84 -21.09
N VAL A 93 8.56 9.93 -22.39
CA VAL A 93 9.71 9.35 -23.10
C VAL A 93 10.74 10.44 -23.40
N LEU A 94 12.00 10.03 -23.64
CA LEU A 94 13.13 10.91 -23.96
C LEU A 94 13.41 11.98 -22.89
N VAL A 95 13.13 11.67 -21.63
CA VAL A 95 13.53 12.46 -20.47
C VAL A 95 14.75 11.79 -19.83
N ASP A 96 15.76 12.58 -19.47
CA ASP A 96 16.91 12.07 -18.73
C ASP A 96 16.47 11.60 -17.34
N ILE A 97 16.74 10.33 -17.04
CA ILE A 97 16.39 9.64 -15.79
C ILE A 97 17.63 9.18 -15.02
N THR A 98 18.81 9.71 -15.34
CA THR A 98 20.06 9.28 -14.68
C THR A 98 20.15 9.65 -13.20
N ASN A 99 19.40 10.67 -12.75
CA ASN A 99 19.39 11.15 -11.36
C ASN A 99 17.95 11.27 -10.81
N VAL A 100 17.24 10.14 -10.69
CA VAL A 100 15.85 10.13 -10.19
C VAL A 100 15.78 10.59 -8.74
N GLU A 101 16.78 10.26 -7.93
CA GLU A 101 16.88 10.58 -6.51
C GLU A 101 16.82 12.09 -6.27
N ALA A 102 17.39 12.89 -7.18
CA ALA A 102 17.34 14.34 -7.12
C ALA A 102 15.95 14.93 -7.43
N SER A 103 15.07 14.15 -8.08
CA SER A 103 13.74 14.58 -8.51
C SER A 103 12.64 14.25 -7.50
N LEU A 104 12.92 13.44 -6.49
CA LEU A 104 11.97 13.05 -5.45
C LEU A 104 12.02 14.09 -4.31
N PRO A 105 10.99 14.94 -4.12
CA PRO A 105 10.94 15.81 -2.96
C PRO A 105 10.69 14.97 -1.70
N SER A 106 11.64 14.94 -0.78
CA SER A 106 11.55 14.30 0.54
C SER A 106 10.59 15.02 1.52
N VAL A 107 9.57 15.75 1.01
CA VAL A 107 8.63 16.51 1.83
C VAL A 107 7.29 15.81 1.91
N PHE A 108 7.05 15.13 3.02
CA PHE A 108 5.72 14.86 3.51
C PHE A 108 5.16 16.11 4.21
N LEU A 109 4.44 16.98 3.51
CA LEU A 109 3.82 18.15 4.15
C LEU A 109 2.71 17.73 5.14
N PRO A 110 2.53 18.50 6.23
CA PRO A 110 1.34 19.34 6.24
C PRO A 110 1.71 20.82 6.34
N CYS A 111 0.85 21.66 5.78
CA CYS A 111 0.87 23.12 5.80
C CYS A 111 1.69 23.81 4.69
N ILE A 112 0.95 24.25 3.66
CA ILE A 112 1.29 25.42 2.85
C ILE A 112 1.98 26.46 3.72
N THR A 113 3.29 26.62 3.54
CA THR A 113 3.97 27.87 3.84
C THR A 113 4.51 28.41 2.52
N ILE A 114 3.59 28.83 1.66
CA ILE A 114 3.87 29.98 0.81
C ILE A 114 3.98 31.12 1.82
N LEU A 115 5.21 31.45 2.25
CA LEU A 115 5.67 32.74 2.79
C LEU A 115 7.02 32.55 3.49
N SER A 116 8.06 32.41 2.68
CA SER A 116 9.34 33.08 2.94
C SER A 116 10.05 33.16 1.60
N SER A 117 9.69 34.18 0.82
CA SER A 117 10.64 34.76 -0.14
C SER A 117 11.95 34.95 0.61
N ASN A 118 13.07 34.53 -0.01
CA ASN A 118 14.47 34.80 0.38
C ASN A 118 15.32 33.58 0.82
N LYS A 119 15.07 32.37 0.29
CA LYS A 119 16.17 31.40 0.09
C LYS A 119 16.32 31.06 -1.39
N TRP A 120 17.15 31.85 -2.04
CA TRP A 120 17.74 31.53 -3.33
C TRP A 120 19.08 30.81 -3.07
N GLN A 121 19.27 29.71 -3.79
CA GLN A 121 20.51 28.99 -4.09
C GLN A 121 20.96 27.81 -3.18
N ASN A 122 21.07 26.65 -3.87
CA ASN A 122 22.09 25.59 -3.85
C ASN A 122 22.10 24.42 -2.84
N ASN A 123 20.94 23.94 -2.40
CA ASN A 123 20.81 22.60 -1.79
C ASN A 123 19.36 22.10 -1.84
N ASN A 124 19.12 21.10 -2.66
CA ASN A 124 17.86 20.42 -2.99
C ASN A 124 17.22 19.61 -1.85
N ILE A 125 17.43 19.98 -0.59
CA ILE A 125 16.87 19.25 0.56
C ILE A 125 15.57 19.93 0.96
N TRP A 126 14.48 19.46 0.39
CA TRP A 126 13.15 19.86 0.79
C TRP A 126 12.78 19.06 2.05
N THR A 127 12.82 19.73 3.20
CA THR A 127 12.67 19.10 4.52
C THR A 127 11.23 19.16 5.02
N THR A 128 10.63 18.03 5.38
CA THR A 128 9.56 18.03 6.39
C THR A 128 10.22 18.08 7.77
N SER A 129 9.84 19.06 8.60
CA SER A 129 10.36 19.22 9.97
C SER A 129 11.89 19.30 10.12
N GLY A 130 12.64 19.52 9.03
CA GLY A 130 14.12 19.58 9.04
C GLY A 130 14.85 18.26 8.76
N HIS A 131 14.17 17.16 8.47
CA HIS A 131 14.80 15.84 8.29
C HIS A 131 14.90 15.41 6.82
N ASN A 132 16.02 14.76 6.45
CA ASN A 132 16.27 14.22 5.11
C ASN A 132 15.94 12.72 5.09
N LEU A 133 14.96 12.32 4.28
CA LEU A 133 14.46 10.94 4.20
C LEU A 133 14.92 10.27 2.91
N SER A 134 15.13 8.96 2.96
CA SER A 134 15.53 8.16 1.80
C SER A 134 14.41 7.98 0.77
N ALA A 135 13.14 7.96 1.23
CA ALA A 135 11.99 7.66 0.40
C ALA A 135 10.76 8.50 0.79
N PRO A 136 9.85 8.79 -0.17
CA PRO A 136 8.66 9.61 0.05
C PRO A 136 7.49 8.74 0.57
N PHE A 137 7.71 8.02 1.67
CA PHE A 137 6.66 7.32 2.42
C PHE A 137 7.06 7.22 3.89
N PHE A 138 6.11 6.87 4.74
CA PHE A 138 6.31 6.71 6.17
C PHE A 138 5.49 5.52 6.68
N ILE A 139 5.85 5.01 7.85
CA ILE A 139 5.11 3.97 8.56
C ILE A 139 4.00 4.66 9.36
N SER A 140 2.75 4.39 8.98
CA SER A 140 1.61 4.92 9.73
C SER A 140 1.56 4.31 11.14
N PRO A 141 1.09 5.07 12.15
CA PRO A 141 0.97 4.54 13.50
C PRO A 141 -0.05 3.40 13.54
N ALA A 142 0.44 2.19 13.77
CA ALA A 142 -0.36 0.98 13.94
C ALA A 142 -0.29 0.53 15.40
N ALA A 143 -1.40 0.61 16.13
CA ALA A 143 -1.46 0.17 17.51
C ALA A 143 -1.36 -1.36 17.61
N ARG A 144 -0.90 -1.84 18.77
CA ARG A 144 -0.85 -3.27 19.09
C ARG A 144 0.06 -4.04 18.13
N ALA A 145 1.26 -3.56 17.86
CA ALA A 145 2.23 -4.30 17.05
C ALA A 145 2.69 -5.61 17.73
N ASP A 146 2.44 -5.74 19.04
CA ASP A 146 2.64 -6.95 19.86
C ASP A 146 1.88 -8.18 19.35
N TYR A 147 0.82 -7.99 18.58
CA TYR A 147 0.07 -9.11 17.98
C TYR A 147 0.78 -9.77 16.80
N GLY A 148 1.72 -9.08 16.15
CA GLY A 148 2.47 -9.60 15.00
C GLY A 148 3.83 -10.20 15.38
N HIS A 149 4.54 -9.56 16.31
CA HIS A 149 5.89 -9.94 16.71
C HIS A 149 6.19 -9.50 18.15
N VAL A 150 7.12 -10.20 18.83
CA VAL A 150 7.49 -9.90 20.22
C VAL A 150 8.10 -8.51 20.39
N ASP A 151 8.86 -8.03 19.40
CA ASP A 151 9.49 -6.70 19.42
C ASP A 151 8.50 -5.55 19.21
N ALA A 152 7.26 -5.85 18.84
CA ALA A 152 6.16 -4.90 18.70
C ALA A 152 6.57 -3.59 17.95
N GLU A 153 6.22 -2.42 18.49
CA GLU A 153 6.49 -1.12 17.86
C GLU A 153 7.99 -0.79 17.80
N ALA A 154 8.81 -1.38 18.69
CA ALA A 154 10.25 -1.18 18.65
C ALA A 154 10.86 -1.79 17.38
N GLY A 155 10.32 -2.90 16.89
CA GLY A 155 10.72 -3.50 15.61
C GLY A 155 10.44 -2.58 14.42
N LEU A 156 9.27 -1.94 14.39
CA LEU A 156 8.90 -0.98 13.35
C LEU A 156 9.78 0.27 13.41
N ALA A 157 10.05 0.81 14.60
CA ALA A 157 10.92 1.97 14.78
C ALA A 157 12.36 1.67 14.35
N LYS A 158 12.87 0.47 14.67
CA LYS A 158 14.19 0.03 14.22
C LYS A 158 14.25 -0.09 12.70
N GLY A 159 13.25 -0.70 12.07
CA GLY A 159 13.17 -0.80 10.61
C GLY A 159 13.08 0.55 9.92
N ALA A 160 12.30 1.49 10.47
CA ALA A 160 12.19 2.85 9.96
C ALA A 160 13.53 3.60 10.05
N TYR A 161 14.22 3.46 11.19
CA TYR A 161 15.55 4.04 11.40
C TYR A 161 16.58 3.50 10.42
N ASP A 162 16.66 2.18 10.27
CA ASP A 162 17.60 1.52 9.36
C ASP A 162 17.30 1.89 7.89
N GLY A 163 16.03 2.10 7.54
CA GLY A 163 15.58 2.55 6.22
C GLY A 163 15.69 4.06 5.99
N ASN A 164 16.03 4.86 7.01
CA ASN A 164 15.98 6.32 6.98
C ASN A 164 14.63 6.89 6.46
N ILE A 165 13.53 6.32 6.98
CA ILE A 165 12.15 6.75 6.73
C ILE A 165 11.46 7.12 8.07
N LEU A 166 10.31 7.78 7.98
CA LEU A 166 9.49 8.14 9.15
C LEU A 166 8.55 7.02 9.58
#